data_AF-A0A9X8VB98-F1
#
_entry.id   AF-A0A9X8VB98-F1
#
_cell.length_a   1.000
_cell.length_b   1.000
_cell.length_c   1.000
_cell.angle_alpha   90.00
_cell.angle_beta   90.00
_cell.angle_gamma   90.00
#
_symmetry.space_group_name_H-M   'P 1'
#
loop_
_entity.id
_entity.type
_entity.pdbx_description
1 polymer ?
#
loop_
_entity_poly.entity_id
_entity_poly.type
_entity_poly.pdbx_seq_one_letter_code
_entity_poly.pdbx_strand_id
1 'polypeptide(L)' 'SRVIPVDVRVIAGSAADLPLLVQQNRFRRQLFYSLQAFEIQIPPLRQRLSDIPLLVKHHLRTLEQHFQ' A
#
# COMPACT_ATOMS: atom_id res chain seq x y z
N SER A 1 1.45 2.22 32.26
CA SER A 1 1.55 1.42 31.02
C SER A 1 2.79 0.55 31.13
N ARG A 2 2.67 -0.78 30.95
CA ARG A 2 3.83 -1.71 30.97
C ARG A 2 4.29 -1.90 29.53
N VAL A 3 5.56 -1.61 29.25
CA VAL A 3 6.16 -1.78 27.92
C VAL A 3 6.41 -3.26 27.67
N ILE A 4 5.99 -3.76 26.50
CA ILE A 4 6.25 -5.14 26.05
C ILE A 4 7.23 -5.05 24.86
N PRO A 5 8.41 -5.70 24.95
CA PRO A 5 9.32 -5.75 23.82
C PRO A 5 8.71 -6.58 22.69
N VAL A 6 8.80 -6.08 21.46
CA VAL A 6 8.32 -6.76 20.25
C VAL A 6 9.37 -6.66 19.15
N ASP A 7 9.46 -7.72 18.33
CA ASP A 7 10.22 -7.73 17.09
C ASP A 7 9.22 -7.85 15.92
N VAL A 8 9.05 -6.75 15.18
CA VAL A 8 8.02 -6.64 14.14
C VAL A 8 8.56 -5.89 12.93
N ARG A 9 8.13 -6.32 11.74
CA ARG A 9 8.29 -5.56 10.51
C ARG A 9 7.00 -4.81 10.18
N VAL A 10 7.09 -3.50 10.05
CA VAL A 10 5.94 -2.64 9.71
C VAL A 10 5.89 -2.42 8.20
N ILE A 11 4.74 -2.65 7.59
CA ILE A 11 4.42 -2.28 6.21
C ILE A 11 3.16 -1.42 6.24
N ALA A 12 3.22 -0.24 5.63
CA ALA A 12 2.10 0.69 5.55
C ALA A 12 1.78 1.02 4.08
N GLY A 13 0.51 1.23 3.79
CA GLY A 13 0.03 1.71 2.49
C GLY A 13 -1.03 2.79 2.68
N SER A 14 -0.98 3.84 1.87
CA SER A 14 -1.93 4.96 1.91
C SER A 14 -2.35 5.34 0.50
N ALA A 15 -3.64 5.56 0.29
CA ALA A 15 -4.16 6.19 -0.92
C ALA A 15 -4.13 7.73 -0.83
N ALA A 16 -3.96 8.28 0.38
CA ALA A 16 -3.86 9.71 0.62
C ALA A 16 -2.41 10.18 0.53
N ASP A 17 -2.23 11.43 0.10
CA ASP A 17 -0.94 12.13 0.07
C ASP A 17 -0.49 12.46 1.52
N LEU A 18 0.31 11.57 2.09
CA LEU A 18 0.84 11.74 3.45
C LEU A 18 1.71 13.00 3.60
N PRO A 19 2.60 13.35 2.65
CA PRO A 19 3.30 14.64 2.68
C PRO A 19 2.37 15.84 2.85
N LEU A 20 1.28 15.91 2.08
CA LEU A 20 0.28 16.97 2.19
C LEU A 20 -0.42 16.98 3.56
N LEU A 21 -0.78 15.79 4.07
CA LEU A 21 -1.44 15.69 5.38
C LEU A 21 -0.51 16.07 6.55
N VAL A 22 0.80 15.85 6.43
CA VAL A 22 1.79 16.34 7.40
C VAL A 22 1.84 17.88 7.37
N GLN A 23 1.84 18.49 6.18
CA GLN A 23 1.80 19.95 6.06
C GLN A 23 0.54 20.56 6.67
N GLN A 24 -0.60 19.87 6.54
CA GLN A 24 -1.88 20.28 7.11
C GLN A 24 -2.02 19.99 8.62
N ASN A 25 -0.97 19.47 9.29
CA ASN A 25 -1.03 18.97 10.67
C ASN A 25 -2.12 17.90 10.91
N ARG A 26 -2.55 17.21 9.86
CA ARG A 26 -3.52 16.11 9.92
C ARG A 26 -2.85 14.75 10.05
N PHE A 27 -1.53 14.68 9.90
CA PHE A 27 -0.73 13.49 10.10
C PHE A 27 0.54 13.77 10.90
N ARG A 28 0.89 12.86 11.82
CA ARG A 28 2.04 13.04 12.71
C ARG A 28 3.34 12.93 11.91
N ARG A 29 4.08 14.04 11.87
CA ARG A 29 5.39 14.16 11.20
C ARG A 29 6.37 13.05 11.60
N GLN A 30 6.46 12.72 12.89
CA GLN A 30 7.39 11.69 13.37
C GLN A 30 7.07 10.31 12.77
N LEU A 31 5.78 9.94 12.74
CA LEU A 31 5.35 8.66 12.17
C LEU A 31 5.61 8.62 10.65
N PHE A 32 5.36 9.74 9.96
CA PHE A 32 5.65 9.85 8.53
C PHE A 32 7.11 9.53 8.22
N TYR A 33 8.05 10.18 8.92
CA TYR A 33 9.48 9.92 8.70
C TYR A 33 9.92 8.51 9.09
N SER A 34 9.31 7.90 10.10
CA SER A 34 9.59 6.50 10.45
C SER A 34 9.12 5.52 9.37
N LEU A 35 8.01 5.82 8.68
CA LEU A 35 7.48 4.99 7.60
C LEU A 35 8.16 5.24 6.25
N GLN A 36 8.63 6.46 5.99
CA GLN A 36 9.18 6.87 4.69
C GLN A 36 10.63 6.41 4.43
N ALA A 37 11.20 5.55 5.29
CA ALA A 37 12.54 5.01 5.06
C ALA A 37 12.67 4.29 3.70
N PHE A 38 11.57 3.67 3.23
CA PHE A 38 11.48 3.07 1.90
C PHE A 38 10.04 3.15 1.37
N GLU A 39 9.84 3.81 0.24
CA GLU A 39 8.52 4.06 -0.33
C GLU A 39 8.38 3.39 -1.70
N ILE A 40 7.30 2.61 -1.89
CA ILE A 40 6.95 1.99 -3.17
C ILE A 40 5.72 2.69 -3.72
N GLN A 41 5.90 3.42 -4.82
CA GLN A 41 4.77 4.00 -5.55
C GLN A 41 4.14 2.96 -6.47
N ILE A 42 2.85 2.70 -6.28
CA ILE A 42 2.07 1.82 -7.15
C ILE A 42 1.30 2.69 -8.15
N PRO A 43 1.76 2.81 -9.40
CA PRO A 43 1.02 3.58 -10.39
C PRO A 43 -0.33 2.93 -10.71
N PRO A 44 -1.37 3.73 -10.97
CA PRO A 44 -2.70 3.25 -11.33
C PRO A 44 -2.67 2.48 -12.65
N LEU A 45 -3.64 1.57 -12.85
CA LEU A 45 -3.72 0.74 -14.06
C LEU A 45 -3.71 1.52 -15.38
N ARG A 46 -4.26 2.74 -15.40
CA ARG A 46 -4.23 3.63 -16.58
C ARG A 46 -2.81 4.00 -17.04
N GLN A 47 -1.80 3.89 -16.17
CA GLN A 47 -0.38 4.11 -16.49
C GLN A 47 0.38 2.81 -16.82
N ARG A 48 -0.27 1.65 -16.66
CA ARG A 48 0.29 0.30 -16.88
C ARG A 48 -0.69 -0.58 -17.66
N LEU A 49 -1.19 -0.05 -18.77
CA LEU A 49 -2.23 -0.71 -19.59
C LEU A 49 -1.78 -2.09 -20.12
N SER A 50 -0.47 -2.28 -20.33
CA SER A 50 0.13 -3.56 -20.72
C SER A 50 -0.12 -4.69 -19.73
N ASP A 51 -0.39 -4.37 -18.47
CA ASP A 51 -0.60 -5.36 -17.41
C ASP A 51 -2.04 -5.89 -17.42
N ILE A 52 -2.97 -5.16 -18.04
CA ILE A 52 -4.41 -5.48 -18.03
C ILE A 52 -4.68 -6.89 -18.57
N PRO A 53 -4.15 -7.32 -19.74
CA PRO A 53 -4.40 -8.67 -20.25
C PRO A 53 -3.95 -9.77 -19.28
N LEU A 54 -2.80 -9.58 -18.61
CA LEU A 54 -2.26 -10.54 -17.65
C LEU A 54 -3.15 -10.62 -16.41
N LEU A 55 -3.57 -9.48 -15.88
CA LEU A 55 -4.45 -9.39 -14.70
C LEU A 55 -5.81 -10.02 -14.99
N VAL A 56 -6.42 -9.71 -16.13
CA VAL A 56 -7.71 -10.31 -16.55
C VAL A 56 -7.59 -11.83 -16.65
N LYS A 57 -6.54 -12.33 -17.31
CA LYS A 57 -6.31 -13.78 -17.44
C LYS A 57 -6.13 -14.45 -16.07
N HIS A 58 -5.44 -13.82 -15.14
CA HIS A 58 -5.29 -14.33 -13.78
C HIS A 58 -6.64 -14.37 -13.05
N HIS A 59 -7.41 -13.28 -13.09
CA HIS A 59 -8.70 -13.20 -12.42
C HIS A 59 -9.74 -14.17 -12.98
N LEU A 60 -9.80 -14.36 -14.31
CA LEU A 60 -10.70 -15.34 -14.94
C LEU A 60 -10.42 -16.77 -14.43
N ARG A 61 -9.14 -17.17 -14.38
CA ARG A 61 -8.74 -18.48 -13.84
C ARG A 61 -9.14 -18.65 -12.37
N THR A 62 -8.95 -17.62 -11.55
CA THR A 62 -9.32 -17.66 -10.14
C THR A 62 -10.84 -17.80 -9.97
N LEU A 63 -11.64 -17.15 -10.81
CA LEU A 63 -13.10 -17.27 -10.79
C LEU A 63 -13.56 -18.67 -11.21
N GLU A 64 -13.00 -19.23 -12.28
CA GLU A 64 -13.29 -20.60 -12.73
C GLU A 64 -13.08 -21.64 -11.62
N GLN A 65 -12.04 -21.47 -10.80
CA GLN A 65 -11.75 -22.35 -9.65
C GLN A 65 -12.77 -22.23 -8.50
N HIS A 66 -13.49 -21.11 -8.37
CA HIS A 66 -14.50 -20.92 -7.32
C HIS A 66 -15.88 -21.47 -7.70
N PHE A 67 -16.12 -21.78 -8.97
CA PHE A 67 -17.39 -22.32 -9.48
C PHE A 67 -17.35 -23.83 -9.78
N GLN A 68 -16.25 -24.51 -9.43
CA GLN A 68 -16.13 -25.97 -9.39
C GLN A 68 -16.17 -26.46 -7.94
#